data_AF-A0A957LHQ4-F1
#
_entry.id   AF-A0A957LHQ4-F1
#
_cell.length_a   1.000
_cell.length_b   1.000
_cell.length_c   1.000
_cell.angle_alpha   90.00
_cell.angle_beta   90.00
_cell.angle_gamma   90.00
#
_symmetry.space_group_name_H-M   'P 1'
#
loop_
_entity.id
_entity.type
_entity.pdbx_description
1 polymer ?
#
loop_
_entity_poly.entity_id
_entity_poly.type
_entity_poly.pdbx_seq_one_letter_code
_entity_poly.pdbx_strand_id
1 'polypeptide(L)'
;MRLLAGLAGPAMTLTEWPEYYQNALQAMKLAERLKLNTLVDYDSLGVYQLLTQLDDIPAVHTFSEQVIGPLAEYDKRHRSNLVNTIAAYFAHHGNISQTAESLFIHRNTLLYRLDRISELTGHDLNQSDMRLSLHLALKLWQLRPDT
;
A
#
# COMPACT_ATOMS: atom_id res chain seq x y z
N MET A 1 17.00 -12.40 15.80
CA MET A 1 17.01 -12.82 14.38
C MET A 1 15.57 -12.83 13.90
N ARG A 2 15.22 -12.08 12.85
CA ARG A 2 13.88 -12.10 12.25
C ARG A 2 13.98 -12.94 10.98
N LEU A 3 13.11 -13.95 10.84
CA LEU A 3 13.05 -14.81 9.68
C LEU A 3 12.06 -14.21 8.68
N LEU A 4 12.52 -14.00 7.44
CA LEU A 4 11.70 -13.55 6.32
C LEU A 4 11.88 -14.57 5.21
N ALA A 5 10.77 -15.09 4.69
CA ALA A 5 10.78 -16.12 3.66
C ALA A 5 9.49 -16.04 2.84
N GLY A 6 9.61 -16.30 1.54
CA GLY A 6 8.48 -16.47 0.64
C GLY A 6 8.23 -17.94 0.34
N LEU A 7 6.96 -18.32 0.27
CA LEU A 7 6.53 -19.66 -0.12
C LEU A 7 5.70 -19.59 -1.40
N ALA A 8 5.82 -20.61 -2.24
CA ALA A 8 4.89 -20.86 -3.33
C ALA A 8 4.91 -22.37 -3.62
N GLY A 9 3.75 -22.97 -3.87
CA GLY A 9 3.68 -24.41 -4.14
C GLY A 9 2.33 -25.04 -3.79
N PRO A 10 2.24 -26.38 -3.88
CA PRO A 10 3.30 -27.30 -4.28
C PRO A 10 3.48 -27.36 -5.81
N ALA A 11 4.74 -27.42 -6.26
CA ALA A 11 5.06 -27.84 -7.64
C ALA A 11 4.89 -29.37 -7.73
N MET A 12 3.98 -29.83 -8.57
CA MET A 12 3.69 -31.24 -8.83
C MET A 12 4.60 -31.83 -9.91
N THR A 13 5.18 -30.99 -10.76
CA THR A 13 6.10 -31.39 -11.84
C THR A 13 7.39 -30.58 -11.84
N LEU A 14 8.46 -31.14 -12.42
CA LEU A 14 9.74 -30.44 -12.60
C LEU A 14 9.62 -29.19 -13.51
N THR A 15 8.62 -29.17 -14.39
CA THR A 15 8.35 -28.04 -15.29
C THR A 15 7.77 -26.82 -14.59
N GLU A 16 7.10 -27.00 -13.44
CA GLU A 16 6.51 -25.92 -12.64
C GLU A 16 7.53 -25.25 -11.72
N TRP A 17 8.67 -25.90 -11.45
CA TRP A 17 9.70 -25.42 -10.52
C TRP A 17 10.19 -23.99 -10.78
N PRO A 18 10.50 -23.58 -12.04
CA PRO A 18 10.94 -22.22 -12.33
C PRO A 18 9.89 -21.17 -11.94
N GLU A 19 8.62 -21.44 -12.19
CA GLU A 19 7.52 -20.54 -11.85
C GLU A 19 7.36 -20.42 -10.33
N TYR A 20 7.26 -21.55 -9.62
CA TYR A 20 7.12 -21.52 -8.16
C TYR A 20 8.35 -20.93 -7.45
N TYR A 21 9.55 -21.12 -7.99
CA TYR A 21 10.74 -20.42 -7.49
C TYR A 21 10.63 -18.91 -7.65
N GLN A 22 10.16 -18.42 -8.81
CA GLN A 22 9.93 -16.98 -9.04
C GLN A 22 8.86 -16.43 -8.11
N ASN A 23 7.74 -17.15 -7.93
CA ASN A 23 6.64 -16.77 -7.05
C ASN A 23 7.12 -16.68 -5.58
N ALA A 24 7.86 -17.67 -5.09
CA ALA A 24 8.43 -17.63 -3.75
C ALA A 24 9.42 -16.46 -3.58
N LEU A 25 10.24 -16.17 -4.59
CA LEU A 25 11.16 -15.03 -4.58
C LEU A 25 10.41 -13.69 -4.58
N GLN A 26 9.33 -13.57 -5.35
CA GLN A 26 8.46 -12.39 -5.37
C GLN A 26 7.79 -12.18 -4.01
N ALA A 27 7.23 -13.24 -3.40
CA ALA A 27 6.64 -13.18 -2.07
C ALA A 27 7.64 -12.69 -1.01
N MET A 28 8.89 -13.19 -1.07
CA MET A 28 9.97 -12.75 -0.19
C MET A 28 10.30 -11.26 -0.40
N LYS A 29 10.53 -10.83 -1.65
CA LYS A 29 10.84 -9.42 -1.96
C LYS A 29 9.72 -8.47 -1.54
N LEU A 30 8.48 -8.89 -1.73
CA LEU A 30 7.32 -8.11 -1.32
C LEU A 30 7.21 -8.03 0.21
N ALA A 31 7.45 -9.13 0.92
CA ALA A 31 7.53 -9.15 2.38
C ALA A 31 8.56 -8.14 2.89
N GLU A 32 9.72 -8.05 2.24
CA GLU A 32 10.78 -7.09 2.56
C GLU A 32 10.32 -5.64 2.32
N ARG A 33 9.78 -5.33 1.13
CA ARG A 33 9.27 -3.98 0.79
C ARG A 33 8.17 -3.51 1.74
N LEU A 34 7.24 -4.41 2.08
CA LEU A 34 6.15 -4.13 3.02
C LEU A 34 6.58 -4.24 4.49
N LYS A 35 7.86 -4.50 4.77
CA LYS A 35 8.44 -4.63 6.11
C LYS A 35 7.72 -5.67 6.98
N LEU A 36 7.20 -6.72 6.33
CA LEU A 36 6.58 -7.87 6.98
C LEU A 36 7.69 -8.74 7.59
N ASN A 37 7.54 -9.10 8.86
CA ASN A 37 8.52 -9.92 9.57
C ASN A 37 8.02 -11.35 9.74
N THR A 38 7.51 -11.94 8.66
CA THR A 38 6.85 -13.24 8.66
C THR A 38 7.14 -14.03 7.39
N LEU A 39 6.81 -15.32 7.43
CA LEU A 39 6.62 -16.16 6.26
C LEU A 39 5.43 -15.62 5.45
N VAL A 40 5.62 -15.46 4.14
CA VAL A 40 4.58 -14.98 3.23
C VAL A 40 4.33 -16.02 2.15
N ASP A 41 3.11 -16.53 2.10
CA ASP A 41 2.65 -17.40 1.02
C ASP A 41 2.27 -16.55 -0.18
N TYR A 42 2.83 -16.86 -1.34
CA TYR A 42 2.55 -16.17 -2.58
C TYR A 42 1.05 -16.13 -2.86
N ASP A 43 0.32 -17.24 -2.66
CA ASP A 43 -1.13 -17.32 -2.95
C ASP A 43 -1.96 -16.45 -2.00
N SER A 44 -1.41 -16.12 -0.82
CA SER A 44 -2.04 -15.23 0.15
C SER A 44 -1.90 -13.73 -0.16
N LEU A 45 -1.09 -13.36 -1.15
CA LEU A 45 -0.78 -11.97 -1.49
C LEU A 45 -1.95 -11.23 -2.15
N GLY A 46 -2.92 -11.96 -2.72
CA GLY A 46 -4.09 -11.38 -3.37
C GLY A 46 -3.72 -10.30 -4.39
N VAL A 47 -4.27 -9.09 -4.22
CA VAL A 47 -4.07 -7.97 -5.16
C VAL A 47 -2.60 -7.61 -5.34
N TYR A 48 -1.72 -7.86 -4.36
CA TYR A 48 -0.32 -7.49 -4.49
C TYR A 48 0.41 -8.28 -5.59
N GLN A 49 -0.02 -9.49 -5.93
CA GLN A 49 0.55 -10.23 -7.08
C GLN A 49 0.37 -9.45 -8.38
N LEU A 50 -0.83 -8.86 -8.57
CA LEU A 50 -1.11 -8.01 -9.72
C LEU A 50 -0.30 -6.72 -9.65
N LEU A 51 -0.25 -6.08 -8.48
CA LEU A 51 0.50 -4.82 -8.33
C LEU A 51 1.99 -4.97 -8.61
N THR A 52 2.60 -6.09 -8.23
CA THR A 52 4.02 -6.38 -8.54
C THR A 52 4.30 -6.69 -10.00
N GLN A 53 3.27 -6.92 -10.82
CA GLN A 53 3.43 -7.02 -12.28
C GLN A 53 3.29 -5.65 -12.96
N LEU A 54 2.66 -4.70 -12.25
CA LEU A 54 2.37 -3.35 -12.75
C LEU A 54 3.40 -2.32 -12.27
N ASP A 55 4.19 -2.63 -11.24
CA ASP A 55 5.06 -1.65 -10.58
C ASP A 55 6.15 -1.13 -11.52
N ASP A 56 6.70 -1.93 -12.42
CA ASP A 56 7.70 -1.48 -13.41
C ASP A 56 7.12 -0.64 -14.57
N ILE A 57 5.80 -0.41 -14.63
CA ILE A 57 5.16 0.34 -15.71
C ILE A 57 5.23 1.85 -15.40
N PRO A 58 5.86 2.69 -16.26
CA PRO A 58 6.01 4.13 -15.99
C PRO A 58 4.69 4.88 -15.78
N ALA A 59 3.62 4.47 -16.46
CA ALA A 59 2.29 5.05 -16.29
C ALA A 59 1.72 4.79 -14.88
N VAL A 60 2.02 3.63 -14.28
CA VAL A 60 1.56 3.24 -12.94
C VAL A 60 2.29 4.06 -11.88
N HIS A 61 3.59 4.27 -12.04
CA HIS A 61 4.34 5.22 -11.23
C HIS A 61 3.80 6.65 -11.35
N THR A 62 3.55 7.12 -12.57
CA THR A 62 3.01 8.47 -12.80
C THR A 62 1.67 8.65 -12.11
N PHE A 63 0.78 7.65 -12.22
CA PHE A 63 -0.50 7.65 -11.52
C PHE A 63 -0.34 7.75 -9.99
N SER A 64 0.53 6.93 -9.40
CA SER A 64 0.80 6.98 -7.96
C SER A 64 1.33 8.37 -7.53
N GLU A 65 2.15 9.02 -8.36
CA GLU A 65 2.73 10.34 -8.07
C GLU A 65 1.72 11.45 -8.13
N GLN A 66 0.84 11.40 -9.12
CA GLN A 66 -0.23 12.37 -9.27
C GLN A 66 -1.21 12.31 -8.10
N VAL A 67 -1.47 11.11 -7.57
CA VAL A 67 -2.45 10.91 -6.51
C VAL A 67 -1.85 11.09 -5.10
N ILE A 68 -0.69 10.49 -4.80
CA ILE A 68 -0.09 10.51 -3.46
C ILE A 68 0.98 11.61 -3.30
N GLY A 69 1.63 12.01 -4.39
CA GLY A 69 2.67 13.05 -4.38
C GLY A 69 2.25 14.37 -3.71
N PRO A 70 1.03 14.91 -3.96
CA PRO A 70 0.55 16.10 -3.26
C PRO A 70 0.52 15.96 -1.73
N LEU A 71 0.15 14.77 -1.23
CA LEU A 71 0.13 14.47 0.21
C LEU A 71 1.55 14.38 0.77
N ALA A 72 2.44 13.68 0.07
CA ALA A 72 3.83 13.53 0.48
C ALA A 72 4.56 14.90 0.53
N GLU A 73 4.32 15.76 -0.46
CA GLU A 73 4.90 17.11 -0.49
C GLU A 73 4.31 18.00 0.61
N TYR A 74 3.00 17.92 0.85
CA TYR A 74 2.36 18.65 1.94
C TYR A 74 2.91 18.20 3.31
N ASP A 75 3.12 16.89 3.50
CA ASP A 75 3.72 16.34 4.71
C ASP A 75 5.15 16.83 4.95
N LYS A 76 5.97 16.91 3.90
CA LYS A 76 7.34 17.47 4.00
C LYS A 76 7.33 18.92 4.46
N ARG A 77 6.39 19.74 3.97
CA ARG A 77 6.29 21.17 4.30
C ARG A 77 5.68 21.45 5.67
N HIS A 78 4.67 20.66 6.07
CA HIS A 78 3.83 20.97 7.24
C HIS A 78 3.91 19.95 8.37
N ARG A 79 4.63 18.84 8.21
CA ARG A 79 4.74 17.73 9.19
C ARG A 79 3.36 17.15 9.59
N SER A 80 2.44 17.06 8.64
CA SER A 80 1.02 16.73 8.84
C SER A 80 0.67 15.24 8.88
N ASN A 81 1.57 14.36 8.41
CA ASN A 81 1.38 12.90 8.35
C ASN A 81 0.10 12.44 7.61
N LEU A 82 -0.29 13.11 6.53
CA LEU A 82 -1.45 12.78 5.70
C LEU A 82 -1.31 11.44 4.98
N VAL A 83 -0.12 11.09 4.46
CA VAL A 83 0.11 9.78 3.82
C VAL A 83 -0.12 8.64 4.83
N ASN A 84 0.39 8.80 6.05
CA ASN A 84 0.15 7.83 7.13
C ASN A 84 -1.32 7.82 7.57
N THR A 85 -1.98 8.99 7.56
CA THR A 85 -3.39 9.12 7.95
C THR A 85 -4.29 8.34 6.99
N ILE A 86 -4.09 8.47 5.67
CA ILE A 86 -4.90 7.72 4.70
C ILE A 86 -4.58 6.22 4.72
N ALA A 87 -3.32 5.84 5.00
CA ALA A 87 -2.95 4.44 5.19
C ALA A 87 -3.67 3.81 6.38
N ALA A 88 -3.73 4.50 7.52
CA ALA A 88 -4.46 4.04 8.69
C ALA A 88 -5.97 3.98 8.43
N TYR A 89 -6.53 4.97 7.73
CA TYR A 89 -7.94 4.97 7.35
C TYR A 89 -8.32 3.71 6.56
N PHE A 90 -7.52 3.33 5.56
CA PHE A 90 -7.75 2.10 4.80
C PHE A 90 -7.50 0.82 5.62
N ALA A 91 -6.48 0.82 6.50
CA ALA A 91 -6.21 -0.31 7.38
C ALA A 91 -7.35 -0.61 8.36
N HIS A 92 -8.11 0.43 8.74
CA HIS A 92 -9.30 0.31 9.60
C HIS A 92 -10.62 0.38 8.81
N HIS A 93 -10.60 0.03 7.52
CA HIS A 93 -11.80 -0.07 6.67
C HIS A 93 -12.66 1.20 6.62
N GLY A 94 -12.03 2.36 6.78
CA GLY A 94 -12.70 3.65 6.83
C GLY A 94 -13.38 3.99 8.16
N ASN A 95 -13.18 3.18 9.21
CA ASN A 95 -13.71 3.44 10.54
C ASN A 95 -12.98 4.63 11.18
N ILE A 96 -13.67 5.75 11.30
CA ILE A 96 -13.14 7.00 11.85
C ILE A 96 -12.62 6.83 13.28
N SER A 97 -13.36 6.12 14.14
CA SER A 97 -12.99 5.97 15.56
C SER A 97 -11.73 5.13 15.71
N GLN A 98 -11.67 3.97 15.05
CA GLN A 98 -10.50 3.08 15.11
C GLN A 98 -9.27 3.71 14.45
N THR A 99 -9.45 4.45 13.36
CA THR A 99 -8.36 5.18 12.70
C THR A 99 -7.79 6.29 13.59
N ALA A 100 -8.66 7.05 14.26
CA ALA A 100 -8.22 8.13 15.15
C ALA A 100 -7.45 7.56 16.36
N GLU A 101 -7.94 6.45 16.92
CA GLU A 101 -7.30 5.72 18.01
C GLU A 101 -5.91 5.19 17.61
N SER A 102 -5.78 4.52 16.46
CA SER A 102 -4.50 3.95 16.01
C SER A 102 -3.45 5.01 15.66
N LEU A 103 -3.90 6.21 15.28
CA LEU A 103 -3.04 7.37 15.04
C LEU A 103 -2.77 8.21 16.30
N PHE A 104 -3.38 7.87 17.44
CA PHE A 104 -3.32 8.64 18.69
C PHE A 104 -3.73 10.12 18.53
N ILE A 105 -4.78 10.36 17.74
CA ILE A 105 -5.33 11.71 17.50
C ILE A 105 -6.82 11.78 17.83
N HIS A 106 -7.31 13.00 18.05
CA HIS A 106 -8.74 13.21 18.23
C HIS A 106 -9.52 13.02 16.91
N ARG A 107 -10.76 12.54 16.99
CA ARG A 107 -11.67 12.35 15.84
C ARG A 107 -11.75 13.57 14.93
N ASN A 108 -11.89 14.77 15.50
CA ASN A 108 -12.00 16.01 14.71
C ASN A 108 -10.71 16.29 13.92
N THR A 109 -9.55 15.98 14.48
CA THR A 109 -8.25 16.11 13.78
C THR A 109 -8.18 15.14 12.61
N LEU A 110 -8.68 13.90 12.78
CA LEU A 110 -8.76 12.94 11.69
C LEU A 110 -9.68 13.45 10.57
N LEU A 111 -10.89 13.91 10.89
CA LEU A 111 -11.83 14.45 9.91
C LEU A 111 -11.21 15.61 9.11
N TYR A 112 -10.60 16.56 9.80
CA TYR A 112 -9.87 17.66 9.15
C TYR A 112 -8.77 17.16 8.19
N ARG A 113 -8.01 16.13 8.59
CA ARG A 113 -6.98 15.55 7.72
C ARG A 113 -7.59 14.84 6.50
N LEU A 114 -8.70 14.12 6.66
CA LEU A 114 -9.40 13.46 5.54
C LEU A 114 -10.00 14.47 4.55
N ASP A 115 -10.54 15.59 5.06
CA ASP A 115 -10.99 16.70 4.23
C ASP A 115 -9.81 17.30 3.45
N ARG A 116 -8.70 17.56 4.15
CA ARG A 116 -7.46 18.06 3.52
C ARG A 116 -6.91 17.09 2.46
N ILE A 117 -6.98 15.79 2.71
CA ILE A 117 -6.59 14.76 1.73
C ILE A 117 -7.47 14.86 0.49
N SER A 118 -8.79 14.98 0.66
CA SER A 118 -9.73 15.12 -0.46
C SER A 118 -9.45 16.39 -1.27
N GLU A 119 -9.16 17.52 -0.61
CA GLU A 119 -8.79 18.78 -1.27
C GLU A 119 -7.48 18.69 -2.06
N LEU A 120 -6.42 18.11 -1.46
CA LEU A 120 -5.09 18.05 -2.09
C LEU A 120 -5.02 17.06 -3.24
N THR A 121 -5.78 15.96 -3.15
CA THR A 121 -5.79 14.90 -4.18
C THR A 121 -6.89 15.09 -5.21
N GLY A 122 -7.92 15.90 -4.90
CA GLY A 122 -9.14 15.99 -5.69
C GLY A 122 -10.02 14.73 -5.62
N HIS A 123 -9.75 13.79 -4.70
CA HIS A 123 -10.48 12.53 -4.57
C HIS A 123 -11.43 12.56 -3.36
N ASP A 124 -12.74 12.52 -3.61
CA ASP A 124 -13.75 12.40 -2.56
C ASP A 124 -13.82 10.96 -2.03
N LEU A 125 -13.54 10.78 -0.73
CA LEU A 125 -13.57 9.48 -0.06
C LEU A 125 -14.97 8.85 0.02
N ASN A 126 -16.04 9.63 -0.20
CA ASN A 126 -17.40 9.12 -0.29
C ASN A 126 -17.70 8.45 -1.64
N GLN A 127 -16.95 8.80 -2.69
CA GLN A 127 -17.08 8.19 -4.02
C GLN A 127 -16.25 6.90 -4.09
N SER A 128 -16.88 5.80 -4.52
CA SER A 128 -16.23 4.47 -4.55
C SER A 128 -14.96 4.45 -5.40
N ASP A 129 -15.04 5.03 -6.59
CA ASP A 129 -13.97 4.94 -7.59
C ASP A 129 -12.79 5.83 -7.24
N MET A 130 -13.08 6.99 -6.63
CA MET A 130 -12.04 7.89 -6.11
C MET A 130 -11.35 7.27 -4.90
N ARG A 131 -12.11 6.65 -4.00
CA ARG A 131 -11.56 5.91 -2.86
C ARG A 131 -10.69 4.74 -3.30
N LEU A 132 -11.13 3.98 -4.32
CA LEU A 132 -10.33 2.90 -4.92
C LEU A 132 -9.04 3.43 -5.53
N SER A 133 -9.13 4.52 -6.31
CA SER A 133 -7.97 5.15 -6.95
C SER A 133 -6.93 5.58 -5.92
N LEU A 134 -7.36 6.22 -4.82
CA LEU A 134 -6.50 6.63 -3.73
C LEU A 134 -5.87 5.44 -2.99
N HIS A 135 -6.64 4.36 -2.75
CA HIS A 135 -6.12 3.16 -2.10
C HIS A 135 -5.09 2.45 -2.99
N LEU A 136 -5.37 2.31 -4.28
CA LEU A 136 -4.48 1.70 -5.25
C LEU A 136 -3.18 2.49 -5.38
N ALA A 137 -3.29 3.81 -5.55
CA ALA A 137 -2.14 4.70 -5.64
C ALA A 137 -1.27 4.63 -4.38
N LEU A 138 -1.87 4.53 -3.20
CA LEU A 138 -1.16 4.35 -1.93
C LEU A 138 -0.41 3.01 -1.88
N LYS A 139 -1.03 1.91 -2.31
CA LYS A 139 -0.35 0.60 -2.35
C LYS A 139 0.84 0.62 -3.29
N LEU A 140 0.67 1.17 -4.49
CA LEU A 140 1.75 1.34 -5.46
C LEU A 140 2.88 2.24 -4.93
N TRP A 141 2.52 3.33 -4.24
CA TRP A 141 3.48 4.23 -3.58
C TRP A 141 4.35 3.48 -2.57
N GLN A 142 3.75 2.60 -1.77
CA GLN A 142 4.44 1.79 -0.76
C GLN A 142 5.31 0.67 -1.35
N LEU A 143 5.04 0.25 -2.60
CA LEU A 143 5.82 -0.77 -3.30
C LEU A 143 7.07 -0.21 -3.97
N ARG A 144 7.20 1.12 -4.06
CA ARG A 144 8.38 1.72 -4.64
C ARG A 144 9.64 1.34 -3.85
N PRO A 145 10.74 1.01 -4.55
CA PRO A 145 12.03 0.91 -3.90
C PRO A 145 12.38 2.27 -3.28
N ASP A 146 12.85 2.27 -2.03
CA ASP A 146 13.46 3.44 -1.40
C ASP A 146 14.69 3.84 -2.23
N THR A 147 14.56 4.82 -3.14
CA THR A 147 15.71 5.51 -3.78
C THR A 147 16.33 6.51 -2.84
#